data_AF-X6GLE2-F1
#
_entry.id   AF-X6GLE2-F1
#
_cell.length_a   1.000
_cell.length_b   1.000
_cell.length_c   1.000
_cell.angle_alpha   90.00
_cell.angle_beta   90.00
_cell.angle_gamma   90.00
#
_symmetry.space_group_name_H-M   'P 1'
#
loop_
_entity.id
_entity.type
_entity.pdbx_description
1 polymer ?
#
loop_
_entity_poly.entity_id
_entity_poly.type
_entity_poly.pdbx_seq_one_letter_code
_entity_poly.pdbx_strand_id
1 'polypeptide(L)'
;MLERGSQWFRWEPHIHAPGTIFNDQFGADSREAYLSALEAVTPALKAIGIADYYGISTYQRVLADKQQNRLPDCDLIFPNIEMRLGIGTTRGNFVNIHLLVDPSDPDHVDQITTMLSRLTLRLRVHSSSVDAFRSTPQFSAYR
;
A
#
# COMPACT_ATOMS: atom_id res chain seq x y z
N MET A 1 -21.24 -18.13 25.21
CA MET A 1 -21.61 -16.75 25.58
C MET A 1 -20.95 -15.81 24.57
N LEU A 2 -21.67 -15.46 23.50
CA LEU A 2 -21.23 -14.39 22.59
C LEU A 2 -21.89 -13.10 23.08
N GLU A 3 -21.30 -12.50 24.12
CA GLU A 3 -21.81 -11.28 24.76
C GLU A 3 -21.26 -9.98 24.15
N ARG A 4 -21.08 -9.97 22.83
CA ARG A 4 -20.70 -8.74 22.13
C ARG A 4 -21.54 -8.58 20.88
N GLY A 5 -22.22 -7.43 20.80
CA GLY A 5 -22.86 -6.95 19.58
C GLY A 5 -21.82 -6.38 18.60
N SER A 6 -22.29 -5.67 17.57
CA SER A 6 -21.42 -5.05 16.56
C SER A 6 -20.41 -4.10 17.20
N GLN A 7 -19.12 -4.33 16.93
CA GLN A 7 -18.03 -3.47 17.38
C GLN A 7 -17.56 -2.59 16.22
N TRP A 8 -17.24 -1.33 16.52
CA TRP A 8 -16.68 -0.40 15.56
C TRP A 8 -15.20 -0.20 15.88
N PHE A 9 -14.35 -0.44 14.88
CA PHE A 9 -12.91 -0.27 15.01
C PHE A 9 -12.42 0.79 14.01
N ARG A 10 -11.37 1.52 14.40
CA ARG A 10 -10.73 2.49 13.51
C ARG A 10 -9.75 1.77 12.60
N TRP A 11 -9.95 1.87 11.30
CA TRP A 11 -9.11 1.24 10.28
C TRP A 11 -8.56 2.32 9.36
N GLU A 12 -7.32 2.15 8.93
CA GLU A 12 -6.70 2.99 7.90
C GLU A 12 -6.17 2.09 6.77
N PRO A 13 -6.98 1.80 5.74
CA PRO A 13 -6.59 0.86 4.68
C PRO A 13 -5.63 1.46 3.64
N HIS A 14 -5.38 2.78 3.66
CA HIS A 14 -4.60 3.48 2.64
C HIS A 14 -3.68 4.52 3.27
N ILE A 15 -2.52 4.05 3.77
CA ILE A 15 -1.47 4.94 4.24
C ILE A 15 -0.13 4.65 3.56
N HIS A 16 0.48 5.68 2.97
CA HIS A 16 1.86 5.60 2.52
C HIS A 16 2.81 5.65 3.72
N ALA A 17 3.97 5.00 3.61
CA ALA A 17 5.01 5.03 4.62
C ALA A 17 6.30 5.69 4.09
N PRO A 18 7.22 6.12 4.97
CA PRO A 18 8.51 6.69 4.58
C PRO A 18 9.28 5.80 3.61
N GLY A 19 9.82 6.40 2.55
CA GLY A 19 10.49 5.69 1.47
C GLY A 19 9.56 5.16 0.37
N THR A 20 8.29 5.58 0.35
CA THR A 20 7.39 5.30 -0.78
C THR A 20 7.95 5.85 -2.09
N ILE A 21 7.82 5.11 -3.20
CA ILE A 21 8.52 5.46 -4.45
C ILE A 21 7.95 6.71 -5.14
N PHE A 22 6.71 7.10 -4.83
CA PHE A 22 6.08 8.29 -5.36
C PHE A 22 5.56 9.17 -4.23
N ASN A 23 5.78 10.48 -4.38
CA ASN A 23 5.31 11.50 -3.45
C ASN A 23 5.76 11.26 -2.00
N ASP A 24 7.00 10.83 -1.80
CA ASP A 24 7.59 10.74 -0.46
C ASP A 24 7.81 12.15 0.12
N GLN A 25 7.06 12.47 1.16
CA GLN A 25 7.12 13.75 1.87
C GLN A 25 7.52 13.57 3.34
N PHE A 26 7.97 12.38 3.73
CA PHE A 26 8.27 12.08 5.13
C PHE A 26 9.64 12.63 5.56
N GLY A 27 10.55 12.89 4.61
CA GLY A 27 11.91 13.35 4.88
C GLY A 27 12.81 12.22 5.43
N ALA A 28 14.11 12.51 5.56
CA ALA A 28 15.07 11.55 6.11
C ALA A 28 14.77 11.24 7.58
N ASP A 29 15.09 10.01 8.01
CA ASP A 29 14.99 9.54 9.40
C ASP A 29 13.59 9.63 10.03
N SER A 30 12.55 9.65 9.21
CA SER A 30 11.15 9.85 9.61
C SER A 30 10.43 8.59 10.13
N ARG A 31 11.09 7.42 10.10
CA ARG A 31 10.50 6.13 10.51
C ARG A 31 9.94 6.16 11.94
N GLU A 32 10.71 6.67 12.89
CA GLU A 32 10.29 6.72 14.31
C GLU A 32 9.12 7.66 14.53
N ALA A 33 9.18 8.86 13.92
CA ALA A 33 8.09 9.83 13.99
C ALA A 33 6.81 9.29 13.35
N TYR A 34 6.95 8.59 12.21
CA TYR A 34 5.84 7.95 11.50
C TYR A 34 5.15 6.89 12.38
N LEU A 35 5.91 5.92 12.91
CA LEU A 35 5.34 4.86 13.76
C LEU A 35 4.71 5.44 15.03
N SER A 36 5.38 6.41 15.67
CA SER A 36 4.86 7.06 16.87
C SER A 36 3.56 7.82 16.59
N ALA A 37 3.45 8.45 15.42
CA ALA A 37 2.21 9.13 15.02
C ALA A 37 1.05 8.14 14.83
N LEU A 38 1.31 6.96 14.26
CA LEU A 38 0.30 5.89 14.13
C LEU A 38 -0.13 5.34 15.49
N GLU A 39 0.84 5.11 16.39
CA GLU A 39 0.60 4.61 17.75
C GLU A 39 -0.18 5.62 18.61
N ALA A 40 -0.02 6.92 18.35
CA ALA A 40 -0.73 7.98 19.09
C ALA A 40 -2.20 8.18 18.65
N VAL A 41 -2.66 7.56 17.56
CA VAL A 41 -4.04 7.74 17.06
C VAL A 41 -5.06 7.21 18.07
N THR A 42 -6.07 8.04 18.39
CA THR A 42 -7.17 7.67 19.27
C THR A 42 -8.51 7.81 18.54
N PRO A 43 -9.39 6.78 18.52
CA PRO A 43 -9.16 5.40 18.98
C PRO A 43 -8.02 4.70 18.22
N ALA A 44 -7.35 3.75 18.87
CA ALA A 44 -6.24 3.01 18.27
C ALA A 44 -6.63 2.37 16.92
N LEU A 45 -5.69 2.41 15.97
CA LEU A 45 -5.86 1.81 14.65
C LEU A 45 -5.79 0.29 14.77
N LYS A 46 -6.91 -0.40 14.49
CA LYS A 46 -6.96 -1.87 14.55
C LYS A 46 -6.53 -2.56 13.27
N ALA A 47 -6.61 -1.87 12.13
CA ALA A 47 -6.09 -2.37 10.87
C ALA A 47 -5.41 -1.24 10.10
N ILE A 48 -4.25 -1.53 9.52
CA ILE A 48 -3.47 -0.60 8.69
C ILE A 48 -3.10 -1.26 7.37
N GLY A 49 -3.48 -0.63 6.26
CA GLY A 49 -3.07 -1.00 4.91
C GLY A 49 -1.93 -0.11 4.43
N ILE A 50 -0.74 -0.69 4.25
CA ILE A 50 0.43 0.07 3.76
C ILE A 50 0.34 0.17 2.24
N ALA A 51 0.05 1.38 1.77
CA ALA A 51 -0.13 1.69 0.37
C ALA A 51 1.22 1.93 -0.32
N ASP A 52 1.71 0.93 -1.03
CA ASP A 52 2.95 1.01 -1.80
C ASP A 52 2.63 1.12 -3.29
N TYR A 53 3.27 2.08 -3.97
CA TYR A 53 3.14 2.19 -5.41
C TYR A 53 3.90 1.04 -6.11
N TYR A 54 3.19 0.21 -6.87
CA TYR A 54 3.75 -0.88 -7.70
C TYR A 54 4.69 -1.86 -6.97
N GLY A 55 4.60 -1.95 -5.65
CA GLY A 55 5.55 -2.72 -4.82
C GLY A 55 4.98 -2.97 -3.43
N ILE A 56 5.84 -3.46 -2.53
CA ILE A 56 5.53 -3.70 -1.10
C ILE A 56 6.73 -3.40 -0.17
N SER A 57 7.68 -2.58 -0.62
CA SER A 57 8.94 -2.40 0.10
C SER A 57 8.77 -1.69 1.44
N THR A 58 7.85 -0.74 1.56
CA THR A 58 7.60 -0.07 2.84
C THR A 58 6.71 -0.92 3.73
N TYR A 59 5.77 -1.69 3.15
CA TYR A 59 5.03 -2.72 3.86
C TYR A 59 5.97 -3.71 4.57
N GLN A 60 6.98 -4.26 3.88
CA GLN A 60 7.96 -5.18 4.48
C GLN A 60 8.71 -4.57 5.67
N ARG A 61 9.03 -3.26 5.59
CA ARG A 61 9.70 -2.54 6.70
C ARG A 61 8.77 -2.38 7.90
N VAL A 62 7.52 -1.96 7.67
CA VAL A 62 6.51 -1.83 8.74
C VAL A 62 6.18 -3.19 9.36
N LEU A 63 6.16 -4.26 8.56
CA LEU A 63 5.99 -5.62 9.07
C LEU A 63 7.17 -6.02 9.98
N ALA A 64 8.40 -5.69 9.61
CA ALA A 64 9.57 -5.90 10.47
C ALA A 64 9.50 -5.06 11.76
N ASP A 65 8.97 -3.82 11.70
CA ASP A 65 8.71 -3.01 12.89
C ASP A 65 7.69 -3.66 13.82
N LYS A 66 6.60 -4.21 13.26
CA LYS A 66 5.60 -4.96 14.01
C LYS A 66 6.20 -6.19 14.70
N GLN A 67 7.11 -6.90 14.04
CA GLN A 67 7.86 -8.02 14.64
C GLN A 67 8.79 -7.58 15.77
N GLN A 68 9.16 -6.29 15.82
CA GLN A 68 9.94 -5.65 16.89
C GLN A 68 9.06 -4.97 17.94
N ASN A 69 7.80 -5.38 18.07
CA ASN A 69 6.81 -4.87 19.03
C ASN A 69 6.33 -3.42 18.80
N ARG A 70 6.51 -2.86 17.59
CA ARG A 70 5.85 -1.60 17.22
C ARG A 70 4.40 -1.82 16.81
N LEU A 71 3.62 -0.74 16.79
CA LEU A 71 2.18 -0.75 16.49
C LEU A 71 1.43 -1.76 17.37
N PRO A 72 1.65 -1.80 18.70
CA PRO A 72 1.20 -2.90 19.57
C PRO A 72 -0.32 -3.10 19.53
N ASP A 73 -1.09 -2.02 19.43
CA ASP A 73 -2.57 -2.06 19.42
C ASP A 73 -3.19 -2.34 18.04
N CYS A 74 -2.38 -2.45 16.99
CA CYS A 74 -2.82 -2.78 15.65
C CYS A 74 -2.87 -4.30 15.45
N ASP A 75 -4.06 -4.83 15.20
CA ASP A 75 -4.28 -6.28 15.12
C ASP A 75 -3.96 -6.82 13.71
N LEU A 76 -4.05 -5.97 12.68
CA LEU A 76 -3.88 -6.35 11.28
C LEU A 76 -3.06 -5.31 10.50
N ILE A 77 -1.94 -5.73 9.91
CA ILE A 77 -1.18 -4.93 8.95
C ILE A 77 -1.14 -5.70 7.64
N PHE A 78 -1.61 -5.07 6.55
CA PHE A 78 -1.73 -5.72 5.24
C PHE A 78 -1.13 -4.87 4.12
N PRO A 79 -0.63 -5.49 3.04
CA PRO A 79 -0.13 -4.75 1.89
C PRO A 79 -1.29 -4.24 1.03
N ASN A 80 -1.19 -2.98 0.63
CA ASN A 80 -2.06 -2.33 -0.34
C ASN A 80 -1.20 -1.89 -1.53
N ILE A 81 -1.30 -2.59 -2.66
CA ILE A 81 -0.49 -2.25 -3.84
C ILE A 81 -1.28 -1.23 -4.68
N GLU A 82 -0.78 0.00 -4.73
CA GLU A 82 -1.37 1.10 -5.49
C GLU A 82 -0.78 1.16 -6.91
N MET A 83 -1.64 1.10 -7.92
CA MET A 83 -1.25 1.16 -9.32
C MET A 83 -2.01 2.25 -10.05
N ARG A 84 -1.29 3.08 -10.79
CA ARG A 84 -1.86 4.17 -11.57
C ARG A 84 -2.16 3.71 -13.00
N LEU A 85 -3.42 3.77 -13.41
CA LEU A 85 -3.82 3.47 -14.78
C LEU A 85 -3.47 4.64 -15.71
N GLY A 86 -3.01 4.32 -16.91
CA GLY A 86 -2.82 5.28 -18.00
C GLY A 86 -4.11 5.88 -18.58
N ILE A 87 -5.26 5.62 -17.94
CA ILE A 87 -6.56 6.18 -18.28
C ILE A 87 -6.76 7.41 -17.39
N GLY A 88 -6.73 8.59 -18.01
CA GLY A 88 -7.05 9.84 -17.33
C GLY A 88 -8.56 10.03 -17.24
N THR A 89 -9.03 10.62 -16.14
CA THR A 89 -10.40 11.15 -16.04
C THR A 89 -10.50 12.47 -16.82
N THR A 90 -11.72 12.94 -17.09
CA THR A 90 -12.03 14.18 -17.83
C THR A 90 -11.39 15.45 -17.25
N ARG A 91 -10.79 15.41 -16.05
CA ARG A 91 -10.09 16.55 -15.41
C ARG A 91 -8.58 16.36 -15.27
N GLY A 92 -7.97 15.40 -15.97
CA GLY A 92 -6.53 15.15 -15.89
C GLY A 92 -6.07 14.38 -14.65
N ASN A 93 -6.99 13.97 -13.78
CA ASN A 93 -6.66 13.10 -12.65
C ASN A 93 -6.53 11.65 -13.10
N PHE A 94 -5.58 10.93 -12.51
CA PHE A 94 -5.37 9.52 -12.77
C PHE A 94 -6.36 8.65 -12.01
N VAL A 95 -6.68 7.49 -12.58
CA VAL A 95 -7.40 6.43 -11.88
C VAL A 95 -6.37 5.49 -11.24
N ASN A 96 -6.47 5.30 -9.93
CA ASN A 96 -5.66 4.33 -9.21
C ASN A 96 -6.48 3.05 -8.95
N ILE A 97 -5.84 1.89 -9.07
CA ILE A 97 -6.35 0.61 -8.58
C ILE A 97 -5.56 0.26 -7.32
N HIS A 98 -6.27 -0.25 -6.33
CA HIS A 98 -5.71 -0.80 -5.11
C HIS A 98 -5.92 -2.30 -5.08
N LEU A 99 -4.83 -3.05 -4.93
CA LEU A 99 -4.88 -4.48 -4.66
C LEU A 99 -4.57 -4.70 -3.18
N LEU A 100 -5.61 -5.01 -2.40
CA LEU A 100 -5.48 -5.38 -0.99
C LEU A 100 -5.27 -6.89 -0.93
N VAL A 101 -4.20 -7.33 -0.28
CA VAL A 101 -3.88 -8.76 -0.17
C VAL A 101 -4.06 -9.20 1.28
N ASP A 102 -4.68 -10.36 1.48
CA ASP A 102 -4.80 -10.99 2.79
C ASP A 102 -3.41 -11.45 3.28
N PRO A 103 -2.90 -10.94 4.41
CA PRO A 103 -1.59 -11.32 4.94
C PRO A 103 -1.63 -12.62 5.76
N SER A 104 -2.76 -13.35 5.82
CA SER A 104 -2.90 -14.57 6.60
C SER A 104 -2.02 -15.74 6.12
N ASP A 105 -1.66 -15.76 4.84
CA ASP A 105 -0.70 -16.70 4.27
C ASP A 105 0.73 -16.28 4.65
N PRO A 106 1.55 -17.13 5.31
CA PRO A 106 2.93 -16.77 5.69
C PRO A 106 3.83 -16.43 4.49
N ASP A 107 3.54 -16.95 3.30
CA ASP A 107 4.34 -16.76 2.09
C ASP A 107 3.83 -15.58 1.24
N HIS A 108 2.87 -14.79 1.72
CA HIS A 108 2.23 -13.71 0.96
C HIS A 108 3.25 -12.71 0.38
N VAL A 109 4.31 -12.35 1.11
CA VAL A 109 5.36 -11.44 0.65
C VAL A 109 6.05 -11.96 -0.61
N ASP A 110 6.41 -13.25 -0.61
CA ASP A 110 7.11 -13.89 -1.72
C ASP A 110 6.17 -14.10 -2.92
N GLN A 111 4.92 -14.46 -2.66
CA GLN A 111 3.88 -14.60 -3.68
C GLN A 111 3.58 -13.27 -4.36
N ILE A 112 3.42 -12.19 -3.59
CA ILE A 112 3.23 -10.82 -4.12
C ILE A 112 4.45 -10.43 -4.95
N THR A 113 5.66 -10.58 -4.40
CA THR A 113 6.89 -10.18 -5.11
C THR A 113 7.05 -10.94 -6.43
N THR A 114 6.77 -12.25 -6.42
CA THR A 114 6.77 -13.09 -7.62
C THR A 114 5.72 -12.62 -8.62
N MET A 115 4.49 -12.37 -8.18
CA MET A 115 3.40 -11.88 -9.03
C MET A 115 3.77 -10.53 -9.67
N LEU A 116 4.26 -9.57 -8.87
CA LEU A 116 4.65 -8.25 -9.34
C LEU A 116 5.81 -8.30 -10.33
N SER A 117 6.80 -9.19 -10.13
CA SER A 117 7.92 -9.37 -11.07
C SER A 117 7.48 -9.87 -12.45
N ARG A 118 6.31 -10.54 -12.54
CA ARG A 118 5.73 -11.03 -13.78
C ARG A 118 4.82 -10.01 -14.46
N LEU A 119 4.51 -8.89 -13.80
CA LEU A 119 3.69 -7.84 -14.40
C LEU A 119 4.44 -7.16 -15.54
N THR A 120 3.83 -7.18 -16.72
CA THR A 120 4.32 -6.44 -17.87
C THR A 120 3.67 -5.06 -17.91
N LEU A 121 4.46 -4.03 -17.64
CA LEU A 121 4.03 -2.64 -17.74
C LEU A 121 4.40 -2.09 -19.13
N ARG A 122 3.39 -1.74 -19.93
CA ARG A 122 3.63 -1.04 -21.20
C ARG A 122 3.65 0.46 -20.96
N LEU A 123 4.81 1.06 -21.22
CA LEU A 123 5.00 2.50 -21.21
C LEU A 123 4.38 3.11 -22.45
N ARG A 124 3.44 4.04 -22.27
CA ARG A 124 2.97 4.90 -23.35
C ARG A 124 3.63 6.26 -23.21
N VAL A 125 4.68 6.49 -23.99
CA VAL A 125 5.28 7.83 -24.13
C VAL A 125 4.33 8.67 -24.99
N HIS A 126 3.79 9.75 -24.44
CA HIS A 126 3.15 10.80 -25.22
C HIS A 126 4.17 11.92 -25.43
N SER A 127 4.44 12.27 -26.69
CA SER A 127 5.36 13.33 -27.10
C SER A 127 4.75 14.72 -26.92
N SER A 128 4.40 15.07 -25.68
CA SER A 128 4.12 16.45 -25.29
C SER A 128 4.23 16.55 -23.77
N SER A 129 5.27 17.26 -23.33
CA SER A 129 5.60 17.59 -21.93
C SER A 129 6.31 16.48 -21.15
N VAL A 130 7.55 16.80 -20.77
CA VAL A 130 8.36 16.12 -19.76
C VAL A 130 7.50 15.94 -18.50
N ASP A 131 7.50 14.74 -17.90
CA ASP A 131 6.85 14.35 -16.62
C ASP A 131 5.56 13.49 -16.60
N ALA A 132 5.18 12.80 -17.69
CA ALA A 132 4.04 11.85 -17.63
C ALA A 132 4.44 10.38 -17.82
N PHE A 133 4.85 9.69 -16.74
CA PHE A 133 4.98 8.23 -16.72
C PHE A 133 3.59 7.59 -16.76
N ARG A 134 3.19 7.04 -17.91
CA ARG A 134 1.91 6.32 -18.10
C ARG A 134 2.20 4.83 -18.31
N SER A 135 1.76 4.00 -17.37
CA SER A 135 1.70 2.55 -17.56
C SER A 135 0.25 2.09 -17.62
N THR A 136 -0.06 1.11 -18.48
CA THR A 136 -1.38 0.46 -18.50
C THR A 136 -1.16 -1.03 -18.27
N PRO A 137 -1.63 -1.60 -17.16
CA PRO A 137 -1.62 -3.05 -16.99
C PRO A 137 -2.56 -3.67 -18.04
N GLN A 138 -2.07 -4.64 -18.80
CA GLN A 138 -2.93 -5.55 -19.56
C GLN A 138 -3.02 -6.86 -18.78
N PHE A 139 -4.22 -7.18 -18.29
CA PHE A 139 -4.53 -8.52 -17.84
C PHE A 139 -4.73 -9.39 -19.09
N SER A 140 -3.76 -10.22 -19.42
CA SER A 140 -3.98 -11.27 -20.42
C SER A 140 -4.86 -12.34 -19.79
N ALA A 141 -6.13 -12.38 -20.19
CA ALA A 141 -6.96 -13.54 -19.93
C ALA A 141 -6.31 -14.74 -20.64
N TYR A 142 -5.83 -15.70 -19.84
CA TYR A 142 -5.38 -16.98 -20.37
C TYR A 142 -6.56 -17.64 -21.12
N ARG A 143 -6.30 -18.09 -22.35
CA ARG A 143 -7.09 -19.09 -23.06
C ARG A 143 -6.62 -20.48 -22.64
#